data_AF-A0A377WBB6-F1
#
_entry.id   AF-A0A377WBB6-F1
#
_cell.length_a   1.000
_cell.length_b   1.000
_cell.length_c   1.000
_cell.angle_alpha   90.00
_cell.angle_beta   90.00
_cell.angle_gamma   90.00
#
_symmetry.space_group_name_H-M   'P 1'
#
loop_
_entity.id
_entity.type
_entity.pdbx_description
1 polymer ?
#
loop_
_entity_poly.entity_id
_entity_poly.type
_entity_poly.pdbx_seq_one_letter_code
_entity_poly.pdbx_strand_id
1 'polypeptide(L)'
;MLVDFSKNRITEETLAKLQDLAKETDLAGAIKSMFSGEKINRTEDRAVLHVALRNRSNTPIVVDGKDVMPEVNAVLEKMKTFSEAIISGSWKG
;
A
#
# COMPACT_ATOMS: atom_id res chain seq x y z
N MET A 1 -4.53 0.57 -17.58
CA MET A 1 -3.08 0.69 -17.86
C MET A 1 -2.69 -0.48 -18.75
N LEU A 2 -1.91 -0.26 -19.81
CA LEU A 2 -1.34 -1.32 -20.66
C LEU A 2 0.14 -1.50 -20.29
N VAL A 3 0.58 -2.75 -20.13
CA VAL A 3 2.00 -3.08 -19.93
C VAL A 3 2.40 -4.09 -21.01
N ASP A 4 3.13 -3.62 -22.02
CA ASP A 4 3.75 -4.49 -23.03
C ASP A 4 5.15 -4.89 -22.57
N PHE A 5 5.29 -6.13 -22.11
CA PHE A 5 6.58 -6.73 -21.73
C PHE A 5 7.12 -7.70 -22.79
N SER A 6 6.59 -7.69 -24.02
CA SER A 6 6.94 -8.63 -25.10
C SER A 6 8.38 -8.54 -25.59
N LYS A 7 9.02 -7.37 -25.49
CA LYS A 7 10.38 -7.12 -26.01
C LYS A 7 11.48 -7.40 -24.97
N ASN A 8 11.27 -8.43 -24.16
CA ASN A 8 12.25 -8.94 -23.21
C ASN A 8 12.78 -10.30 -23.67
N ARG A 9 13.99 -10.68 -23.24
CA ARG A 9 14.60 -12.00 -23.55
C ARG A 9 13.98 -13.10 -22.69
N ILE A 10 12.68 -13.33 -22.85
CA ILE A 10 11.87 -14.25 -22.04
C ILE A 10 11.06 -15.12 -23.00
N THR A 11 11.15 -16.44 -22.84
CA THR A 11 10.27 -17.40 -23.52
C THR A 11 9.08 -17.74 -22.63
N GLU A 12 8.09 -18.46 -23.15
CA GLU A 12 6.97 -18.98 -22.33
C GLU A 12 7.48 -19.86 -21.18
N GLU A 13 8.51 -20.68 -21.43
CA GLU A 13 9.16 -21.50 -20.40
C GLU A 13 9.81 -20.64 -19.31
N THR A 14 10.53 -19.58 -19.69
CA THR A 14 11.13 -18.66 -18.72
C THR A 14 10.04 -17.99 -17.88
N LEU A 15 8.93 -17.58 -18.48
CA LEU A 15 7.83 -16.96 -17.77
C LEU A 15 7.17 -17.94 -16.77
N ALA A 16 6.98 -19.20 -17.16
CA ALA A 16 6.48 -20.24 -16.27
C ALA A 16 7.40 -20.45 -15.06
N LYS A 17 8.72 -20.56 -15.29
CA LYS A 17 9.72 -20.68 -14.23
C LYS A 17 9.74 -19.48 -13.28
N LEU A 18 9.56 -18.26 -13.77
CA LEU A 18 9.46 -17.06 -12.92
C LEU A 18 8.18 -17.07 -12.06
N GLN A 19 7.06 -17.57 -12.60
CA GLN A 19 5.83 -17.74 -11.83
C GLN A 19 5.97 -18.83 -10.77
N ASP A 20 6.66 -19.92 -11.08
CA ASP A 20 6.92 -20.98 -10.11
C ASP A 20 7.85 -20.50 -9.00
N LEU A 21 8.89 -19.72 -9.31
CA LEU A 21 9.72 -19.06 -8.31
C LEU A 21 8.90 -18.15 -7.38
N ALA A 22 7.94 -17.40 -7.91
CA ALA A 22 7.05 -16.56 -7.10
C ALA A 22 6.17 -17.39 -6.14
N LYS A 23 5.77 -18.60 -6.54
CA LYS A 23 5.05 -19.55 -5.67
C LYS A 23 5.98 -20.17 -4.63
N GLU A 24 7.15 -20.63 -5.03
CA GLU A 24 8.16 -21.26 -4.15
C GLU A 24 8.63 -20.31 -3.04
N THR A 25 8.70 -19.01 -3.35
CA THR A 25 9.09 -17.97 -2.37
C THR A 25 7.90 -17.44 -1.55
N ASP A 26 6.70 -18.01 -1.72
CA ASP A 26 5.45 -17.58 -1.09
C ASP A 26 5.20 -16.07 -1.22
N LEU A 27 5.38 -15.53 -2.43
CA LEU A 27 5.13 -14.12 -2.71
C LEU A 27 3.68 -13.72 -2.36
N ALA A 28 2.72 -14.61 -2.58
CA ALA A 28 1.31 -14.38 -2.23
C ALA A 28 1.12 -14.23 -0.71
N GLY A 29 1.74 -15.08 0.10
CA GLY A 29 1.75 -14.95 1.55
C GLY A 29 2.40 -13.64 2.00
N ALA A 30 3.57 -13.31 1.45
CA ALA A 30 4.27 -12.05 1.77
C ALA A 30 3.42 -10.80 1.45
N ILE A 31 2.74 -10.79 0.30
CA ILE A 31 1.80 -9.72 -0.06
C ILE A 31 0.65 -9.65 0.96
N LYS A 32 0.05 -10.78 1.33
CA LYS A 32 -1.03 -10.83 2.32
C LYS A 32 -0.57 -10.31 3.69
N SER A 33 0.62 -10.69 4.15
CA SER A 33 1.23 -10.19 5.39
C SER A 33 1.39 -8.66 5.36
N MET A 34 1.87 -8.10 4.24
CA MET A 34 1.96 -6.65 4.08
C MET A 34 0.59 -5.97 4.19
N PHE A 35 -0.42 -6.47 3.46
CA PHE A 35 -1.76 -5.85 3.41
C PHE A 35 -2.55 -5.99 4.71
N SER A 36 -2.27 -7.02 5.52
CA SER A 36 -2.94 -7.26 6.80
C SER A 36 -2.33 -6.47 7.97
N GLY A 37 -1.17 -5.82 7.78
CA GLY A 37 -0.51 -5.04 8.83
C GLY A 37 0.45 -5.86 9.70
N GLU A 38 0.84 -7.06 9.27
CA GLU A 38 1.89 -7.82 9.93
C GLU A 38 3.22 -7.04 9.91
N LYS A 39 4.05 -7.26 10.93
CA LYS A 39 5.35 -6.60 11.10
C LYS A 39 6.43 -7.22 10.20
N ILE A 40 6.28 -7.03 8.89
CA ILE A 40 7.19 -7.61 7.89
C ILE A 40 8.56 -6.91 7.82
N ASN A 41 8.67 -5.66 8.30
CA ASN A 41 9.95 -4.99 8.45
C ASN A 41 10.63 -5.51 9.73
N ARG A 42 11.28 -6.66 9.61
CA ARG A 42 11.84 -7.43 10.73
C ARG A 42 12.95 -6.70 11.48
N THR A 43 13.76 -5.89 10.79
CA THR A 43 14.88 -5.17 11.42
C THR A 43 14.40 -4.06 12.36
N GLU A 44 13.21 -3.51 12.12
CA GLU A 44 12.63 -2.44 12.95
C GLU A 44 11.41 -2.90 13.76
N ASP A 45 10.97 -4.15 13.61
CA ASP A 45 9.71 -4.69 14.17
C ASP A 45 8.47 -3.82 13.80
N ARG A 46 8.31 -3.50 12.51
CA ARG A 46 7.26 -2.57 12.03
C ARG A 46 6.40 -3.12 10.90
N ALA A 47 5.14 -2.71 10.90
CA ALA A 47 4.22 -2.90 9.77
C ALA A 47 4.60 -1.96 8.61
N VAL A 48 4.29 -2.37 7.37
CA VAL A 48 4.54 -1.59 6.14
C VAL A 48 3.21 -1.32 5.43
N LEU A 49 2.61 -0.15 5.69
CA LEU A 49 1.21 0.13 5.34
C LEU A 49 0.98 1.39 4.50
N HIS A 50 1.87 1.67 3.55
CA HIS A 50 1.62 2.75 2.57
C HIS A 50 0.33 2.53 1.76
N VAL A 51 -0.16 1.29 1.65
CA VAL A 51 -1.46 0.96 1.05
C VAL A 51 -2.65 1.50 1.86
N ALA A 52 -2.53 1.61 3.20
CA ALA A 52 -3.58 2.15 4.05
C ALA A 52 -3.83 3.64 3.77
N LEU A 53 -2.77 4.41 3.47
CA LEU A 53 -2.84 5.84 3.15
C LEU A 53 -3.67 6.15 1.90
N ARG A 54 -3.90 5.16 1.04
CA ARG A 54 -4.69 5.25 -0.20
C ARG A 54 -5.83 4.25 -0.25
N ASN A 55 -6.19 3.65 0.88
CA ASN A 55 -7.29 2.70 1.00
C ASN A 55 -8.64 3.43 0.96
N ARG A 56 -9.14 3.64 -0.26
CA ARG A 56 -10.41 4.33 -0.50
C ARG A 56 -11.65 3.52 -0.14
N SER A 57 -11.53 2.19 -0.01
CA SER A 57 -12.63 1.33 0.42
C SER A 57 -12.88 1.40 1.93
N ASN A 58 -11.98 1.99 2.71
CA ASN A 58 -12.07 2.05 4.18
C ASN A 58 -12.27 0.68 4.84
N THR A 59 -11.80 -0.39 4.18
CA THR A 59 -11.71 -1.70 4.81
C THR A 59 -10.73 -1.61 5.98
N PRO A 60 -11.09 -2.09 7.19
CA PRO A 60 -10.23 -1.99 8.36
C PRO A 60 -8.85 -2.62 8.13
N ILE A 61 -7.80 -1.95 8.61
CA ILE A 61 -6.43 -2.49 8.63
C ILE A 61 -5.93 -2.34 10.06
N VAL A 62 -5.76 -3.47 10.74
CA VAL A 62 -5.47 -3.49 12.18
C VAL A 62 -3.97 -3.63 12.41
N VAL A 63 -3.40 -2.73 13.19
CA VAL A 63 -2.02 -2.80 13.69
C VAL A 63 -2.05 -2.67 15.21
N ASP A 64 -1.36 -3.57 15.91
CA ASP A 64 -1.31 -3.59 17.37
C ASP A 64 -2.71 -3.51 18.04
N GLY A 65 -3.69 -4.17 17.42
CA GLY A 65 -5.08 -4.23 17.90
C GLY A 65 -5.96 -3.01 17.55
N LYS A 66 -5.45 -2.03 16.79
CA LYS A 66 -6.19 -0.82 16.40
C LYS A 66 -6.31 -0.68 14.88
N ASP A 67 -7.51 -0.37 14.40
CA ASP A 67 -7.72 0.03 13.00
C ASP A 67 -7.09 1.40 12.74
N VAL A 68 -6.24 1.50 11.73
CA VAL A 68 -5.52 2.72 11.36
C VAL A 68 -6.35 3.66 10.48
N MET A 69 -7.42 3.16 9.83
CA MET A 69 -8.19 3.93 8.85
C MET A 69 -8.85 5.21 9.39
N PRO A 70 -9.41 5.23 10.62
CA PRO A 70 -9.95 6.46 11.19
C PRO A 70 -8.93 7.59 11.31
N GLU A 71 -7.69 7.26 11.73
CA GLU A 71 -6.62 8.26 11.87
C GLU A 71 -6.11 8.76 10.52
N VAL A 72 -5.98 7.86 9.53
CA VAL A 72 -5.63 8.24 8.15
C VAL A 72 -6.65 9.24 7.60
N ASN A 73 -7.95 8.95 7.73
CA ASN A 73 -9.01 9.83 7.23
C ASN A 73 -9.07 11.16 7.99
N ALA A 74 -8.83 11.15 9.30
CA ALA A 74 -8.78 12.39 10.09
C ALA A 74 -7.67 13.33 9.60
N VAL A 75 -6.49 12.78 9.27
CA VAL A 75 -5.39 13.58 8.71
C VAL A 75 -5.70 14.07 7.31
N LEU A 76 -6.30 13.24 6.45
CA LEU A 76 -6.74 13.67 5.11
C LEU A 76 -7.76 14.81 5.19
N GLU A 77 -8.72 14.74 6.12
CA GLU A 77 -9.69 15.83 6.32
C GLU A 77 -8.99 17.10 6.82
N LYS A 78 -8.06 16.99 7.77
CA LYS A 78 -7.26 18.13 8.22
C LYS A 78 -6.49 18.79 7.07
N MET A 79 -5.85 17.99 6.21
CA MET A 79 -5.14 18.49 5.03
C MET A 79 -6.09 19.17 4.05
N LYS A 80 -7.28 18.60 3.85
CA LYS A 80 -8.32 19.18 3.00
C LYS A 80 -8.77 20.53 3.54
N THR A 81 -9.20 20.63 4.80
CA THR A 81 -9.63 21.89 5.42
C THR A 81 -8.55 22.97 5.31
N PHE A 82 -7.29 22.61 5.58
CA PHE A 82 -6.18 23.55 5.46
C PHE A 82 -5.96 24.00 4.01
N SER A 83 -5.89 23.06 3.06
CA SER A 83 -5.67 23.40 1.66
C SER A 83 -6.82 24.22 1.08
N GLU A 84 -8.07 23.96 1.46
CA GLU A 84 -9.23 24.77 1.11
C GLU A 84 -9.12 26.19 1.66
N ALA A 85 -8.64 26.37 2.90
CA ALA A 85 -8.43 27.70 3.48
C ALA A 85 -7.38 28.52 2.71
N ILE A 86 -6.32 27.86 2.26
CA ILE A 86 -5.27 28.47 1.42
C ILE A 86 -5.83 28.81 0.03
N ILE A 87 -6.47 27.84 -0.64
CA ILE A 87 -6.99 28.00 -2.02
C ILE A 87 -8.08 29.06 -2.08
N SER A 88 -8.97 29.13 -1.08
CA SER A 88 -10.00 30.18 -0.98
C SER A 88 -9.44 31.55 -0.62
N GLY A 89 -8.18 31.64 -0.19
CA GLY A 89 -7.58 32.85 0.33
C GLY A 89 -8.14 33.29 1.68
N SER A 90 -8.91 32.44 2.38
CA SER A 90 -9.39 32.74 3.75
C SER A 90 -8.26 32.69 4.78
N TRP A 91 -7.25 31.87 4.53
CA TRP A 91 -6.02 31.86 5.32
C TRP A 91 -5.12 33.04 4.95
N LYS A 92 -4.73 33.85 5.95
CA LYS A 92 -3.83 35.00 5.81
C LYS A 92 -2.54 34.76 6.62
N GLY A 93 -1.45 35.42 6.19
CA GLY A 93 -0.15 35.37 6.88
C GLY A 93 -0.12 36.17 8.17
#